data_AF-A0A4R5V689-F1
#
_entry.id   AF-A0A4R5V689-F1
#
_cell.length_a   1.000
_cell.length_b   1.000
_cell.length_c   1.000
_cell.angle_alpha   90.00
_cell.angle_beta   90.00
_cell.angle_gamma   90.00
#
_symmetry.space_group_name_H-M   'P 1'
#
loop_
_entity.id
_entity.type
_entity.pdbx_description
1 polymer ?
#
loop_
_entity_poly.entity_id
_entity_poly.type
_entity_poly.pdbx_seq_one_letter_code
_entity_poly.pdbx_strand_id
1 'polypeptide(L)'
;MEDPKQPGIPDPPAVRRLVRAIWVGGLILTPLVGLAARQTLAARGIPVVGLSRGVSLILPVTLFFEVPFVILAAIVRRLLRKTVRQQPEALTRWLYMSAGSFAGMLATIAYSQFDMFLYSGPGGFGEVVGMMLALWMLTLPSFLAIGAAGAGVGAVVGQLLWRLRSIRGR
;
A
#
# COMPACT_ATOMS: atom_id res chain seq x y z
N MET A 1 -7.67 20.00 26.68
CA MET A 1 -7.62 21.08 25.66
C MET A 1 -8.11 20.49 24.35
N GLU A 2 -9.43 20.53 24.15
CA GLU A 2 -10.02 20.19 22.86
C GLU A 2 -9.84 21.38 21.92
N ASP A 3 -9.15 21.15 20.81
CA ASP A 3 -8.99 22.10 19.72
C ASP A 3 -10.40 22.39 19.14
N PRO A 4 -10.90 23.64 19.19
CA PRO A 4 -12.24 23.96 18.72
C PRO A 4 -12.38 23.51 17.28
N LYS A 5 -13.48 22.81 16.97
CA LYS A 5 -13.87 22.36 15.62
C LYS A 5 -14.00 23.56 14.68
N GLN A 6 -12.87 24.06 14.19
CA GLN A 6 -12.85 25.04 13.11
C GLN A 6 -13.48 24.40 11.88
N PRO A 7 -14.38 25.11 11.17
CA PRO A 7 -15.03 24.59 9.98
C PRO A 7 -13.97 24.05 9.02
N GLY A 8 -14.12 22.77 8.66
CA GLY A 8 -13.07 22.01 8.01
C GLY A 8 -12.73 22.60 6.64
N ILE A 9 -11.64 23.37 6.57
CA ILE A 9 -11.06 23.81 5.29
C ILE A 9 -10.95 22.57 4.40
N PRO A 10 -11.59 22.56 3.21
CA PRO A 10 -11.60 21.41 2.33
C PRO A 10 -10.17 21.03 1.97
N ASP A 11 -9.85 19.74 2.04
CA ASP A 11 -8.53 19.25 1.64
C ASP A 11 -8.22 19.69 0.20
N PRO A 12 -6.99 20.14 -0.11
CA PRO A 12 -6.60 20.45 -1.47
C PRO A 12 -6.84 19.25 -2.41
N PRO A 13 -7.19 19.49 -3.69
CA PRO A 13 -7.54 18.42 -4.62
C PRO A 13 -6.42 17.37 -4.77
N ALA A 14 -5.16 17.78 -4.73
CA ALA A 14 -4.00 16.87 -4.78
C ALA A 14 -3.95 15.93 -3.57
N VAL A 15 -4.20 16.44 -2.35
CA VAL A 15 -4.23 15.65 -1.11
C VAL A 15 -5.37 14.62 -1.17
N ARG A 16 -6.56 15.05 -1.60
CA ARG A 16 -7.72 14.14 -1.75
C ARG A 16 -7.45 13.03 -2.77
N ARG A 17 -6.88 13.38 -3.93
CA ARG A 17 -6.54 12.41 -4.98
C ARG A 17 -5.51 11.40 -4.49
N LEU A 18 -4.45 11.86 -3.81
CA LEU A 18 -3.42 10.98 -3.28
C LEU A 18 -3.98 10.02 -2.22
N VAL A 19 -4.75 10.53 -1.26
CA VAL A 19 -5.37 9.68 -0.23
C VAL A 19 -6.32 8.65 -0.87
N ARG A 20 -7.15 9.06 -1.83
CA ARG A 20 -8.01 8.12 -2.59
C ARG A 20 -7.19 7.11 -3.37
N ALA A 21 -6.08 7.51 -3.98
CA ALA A 21 -5.19 6.61 -4.71
C ALA A 21 -4.56 5.56 -3.78
N ILE A 22 -4.22 5.93 -2.53
CA ILE A 22 -3.71 4.98 -1.53
C ILE A 22 -4.78 3.92 -1.21
N TRP A 23 -6.02 4.36 -0.95
CA TRP A 23 -7.16 3.45 -0.67
C TRP A 23 -7.50 2.54 -1.85
N VAL A 24 -7.67 3.13 -3.04
CA VAL A 24 -8.00 2.36 -4.24
C VAL A 24 -6.85 1.44 -4.63
N GLY A 25 -5.61 1.89 -4.41
CA GLY A 25 -4.40 1.13 -4.66
C GLY A 25 -4.37 -0.17 -3.89
N GLY A 26 -4.60 -0.16 -2.58
CA GLY A 26 -4.62 -1.38 -1.76
C GLY A 26 -5.67 -2.38 -2.22
N LEU A 27 -6.90 -1.91 -2.43
CA LEU A 27 -8.03 -2.74 -2.83
C LEU A 27 -7.82 -3.40 -4.21
N ILE A 28 -7.26 -2.66 -5.16
CA ILE A 28 -7.02 -3.16 -6.53
C ILE A 28 -5.74 -4.00 -6.61
N LEU A 29 -4.76 -3.78 -5.73
CA LEU A 29 -3.47 -4.48 -5.79
C LEU A 29 -3.63 -6.00 -5.67
N THR A 30 -4.37 -6.44 -4.65
CA THR A 30 -4.55 -7.86 -4.36
C THR A 30 -5.12 -8.67 -5.55
N PRO A 31 -6.23 -8.25 -6.19
CA PRO A 31 -6.74 -8.98 -7.36
C PRO A 31 -5.80 -8.91 -8.57
N LEU A 32 -5.12 -7.78 -8.81
CA LEU A 32 -4.15 -7.69 -9.92
C LEU A 32 -2.96 -8.63 -9.72
N VAL A 33 -2.41 -8.66 -8.52
CA VAL A 33 -1.27 -9.52 -8.18
C VAL A 33 -1.69 -10.99 -8.18
N GLY A 34 -2.91 -11.31 -7.71
CA GLY A 34 -3.47 -12.66 -7.79
C GLY A 34 -3.67 -13.14 -9.23
N LEU A 35 -4.13 -12.26 -10.13
CA LEU A 35 -4.25 -12.57 -11.56
C LEU A 35 -2.86 -12.81 -12.20
N ALA A 36 -1.88 -11.97 -11.89
CA ALA A 36 -0.51 -12.12 -12.38
C ALA A 36 0.12 -13.44 -11.89
N ALA A 37 -0.09 -13.79 -10.62
CA ALA A 37 0.41 -15.04 -10.04
C ALA A 37 -0.27 -16.26 -10.70
N ARG A 38 -1.58 -16.22 -10.90
CA ARG A 38 -2.33 -17.26 -11.61
C ARG A 38 -1.79 -17.49 -13.03
N GLN A 39 -1.55 -16.42 -13.79
CA GLN A 39 -0.98 -16.52 -15.13
C GLN A 39 0.43 -17.12 -15.10
N THR A 40 1.24 -16.73 -14.11
CA THR A 40 2.61 -17.25 -13.92
C THR A 40 2.61 -18.74 -13.59
N LEU A 41 1.72 -19.20 -12.71
CA LEU A 41 1.58 -20.62 -12.37
C LEU A 41 1.09 -21.44 -13.56
N ALA A 42 0.07 -20.94 -14.28
CA ALA A 42 -0.45 -21.59 -15.48
C ALA A 42 0.63 -21.72 -16.57
N ALA A 43 1.44 -20.69 -16.78
CA ALA A 43 2.57 -20.72 -17.72
C ALA A 43 3.65 -21.75 -17.33
N ARG A 44 3.76 -22.09 -16.04
CA ARG A 44 4.69 -23.11 -15.51
C ARG A 44 4.08 -24.51 -15.44
N GLY A 45 2.85 -24.69 -15.93
CA GLY A 45 2.13 -25.98 -15.83
C GLY A 45 1.71 -26.37 -14.42
N ILE A 46 1.74 -25.43 -13.46
CA ILE A 46 1.35 -25.69 -12.08
C ILE A 46 -0.18 -25.55 -11.96
N PRO A 47 -0.88 -26.55 -11.38
CA PRO A 47 -2.33 -26.48 -11.18
C PRO A 47 -2.74 -25.24 -10.38
N VAL A 48 -3.67 -24.46 -10.93
CA VAL A 48 -4.22 -23.26 -10.30
C VAL A 48 -5.59 -23.53 -9.69
N VAL A 49 -5.83 -22.95 -8.51
CA VAL A 49 -7.10 -23.06 -7.82
C VAL A 49 -8.23 -22.45 -8.67
N GLY A 50 -9.38 -23.12 -8.70
CA GLY A 50 -10.59 -22.61 -9.36
C GLY A 50 -11.02 -21.25 -8.79
N LEU A 51 -11.58 -20.39 -9.65
CA LEU A 51 -11.92 -18.99 -9.28
C LEU A 51 -12.83 -18.91 -8.04
N SER A 52 -13.79 -19.83 -7.88
CA SER A 52 -14.72 -19.85 -6.75
C SER A 52 -14.02 -20.04 -5.39
N ARG A 53 -13.10 -21.01 -5.28
CA ARG A 53 -12.26 -21.20 -4.08
C ARG A 53 -11.22 -20.08 -3.92
N GLY A 54 -10.75 -19.51 -5.03
CA GLY A 54 -9.86 -18.35 -5.01
C GLY A 54 -10.50 -17.13 -4.35
N VAL A 55 -11.77 -16.83 -4.66
CA VAL A 55 -12.49 -15.68 -4.11
C VAL A 55 -12.68 -15.78 -2.60
N SER A 56 -13.02 -16.96 -2.05
CA SER A 56 -13.20 -17.14 -0.60
C SER A 56 -11.92 -16.91 0.20
N LEU A 57 -10.76 -17.19 -0.41
CA LEU A 57 -9.45 -16.99 0.21
C LEU A 57 -8.90 -15.58 -0.04
N ILE A 58 -9.30 -14.93 -1.14
CA ILE A 58 -8.88 -13.56 -1.48
C ILE A 58 -9.41 -12.55 -0.48
N LEU A 59 -10.66 -12.68 -0.03
CA LEU A 59 -11.27 -11.69 0.86
C LEU A 59 -10.47 -11.44 2.16
N PRO A 60 -10.14 -12.47 2.97
CA PRO A 60 -9.34 -12.25 4.18
C PRO A 60 -7.94 -11.71 3.86
N VAL A 61 -7.34 -12.15 2.75
CA VAL A 61 -6.04 -11.63 2.27
C VAL A 61 -6.13 -10.15 1.94
N THR A 62 -7.12 -9.73 1.13
CA THR A 62 -7.32 -8.33 0.77
C THR A 62 -7.48 -7.47 2.02
N LEU A 63 -8.33 -7.88 2.98
CA LEU A 63 -8.50 -7.12 4.22
C LEU A 63 -7.21 -7.00 5.01
N PHE A 64 -6.43 -8.08 5.11
CA PHE A 64 -5.17 -8.10 5.84
C PHE A 64 -4.12 -7.18 5.22
N PHE A 65 -3.97 -7.26 3.90
CA PHE A 65 -3.02 -6.45 3.14
C PHE A 65 -3.48 -5.00 2.91
N GLU A 66 -4.74 -4.67 3.18
CA GLU A 66 -5.25 -3.30 3.14
C GLU A 66 -4.77 -2.49 4.36
N VAL A 67 -4.52 -3.14 5.50
CA VAL A 67 -4.16 -2.46 6.78
C VAL A 67 -2.99 -1.47 6.62
N PRO A 68 -1.85 -1.81 5.98
CA PRO A 68 -0.78 -0.85 5.70
C PRO A 68 -1.23 0.36 4.87
N PHE A 69 -2.13 0.18 3.89
CA PHE A 69 -2.67 1.27 3.07
C PHE A 69 -3.57 2.20 3.88
N VAL A 70 -4.40 1.65 4.77
CA VAL A 70 -5.21 2.45 5.70
C VAL A 70 -4.33 3.30 6.60
N ILE A 71 -3.28 2.70 7.16
CA ILE A 71 -2.33 3.39 8.05
C ILE A 71 -1.60 4.49 7.28
N LEU A 72 -1.07 4.20 6.08
CA LEU A 72 -0.39 5.19 5.26
C LEU A 72 -1.34 6.32 4.87
N ALA A 73 -2.57 6.02 4.45
CA ALA A 73 -3.59 7.01 4.10
C ALA A 73 -3.89 7.94 5.29
N ALA A 74 -4.00 7.40 6.50
CA ALA A 74 -4.21 8.17 7.72
C ALA A 74 -3.01 9.08 8.04
N ILE A 75 -1.79 8.56 7.95
CA ILE A 75 -0.54 9.33 8.17
C ILE A 75 -0.41 10.45 7.14
N VAL A 76 -0.52 10.13 5.85
CA VAL A 76 -0.43 11.10 4.74
C VAL A 76 -1.49 12.18 4.86
N ARG A 77 -2.74 11.81 5.16
CA ARG A 77 -3.81 12.79 5.35
C ARG A 77 -3.52 13.73 6.51
N ARG A 78 -3.09 13.21 7.66
CA ARG A 78 -2.74 14.03 8.84
C ARG A 78 -1.56 14.95 8.53
N LEU A 79 -0.52 14.42 7.92
CA LEU A 79 0.70 15.14 7.60
C LEU A 79 0.43 16.27 6.61
N LEU A 80 -0.20 15.97 5.47
CA LEU A 80 -0.47 16.98 4.44
C LEU A 80 -1.44 18.05 4.92
N ARG A 81 -2.46 17.70 5.74
CA ARG A 81 -3.34 18.70 6.37
C ARG A 81 -2.57 19.64 7.29
N LYS A 82 -1.65 19.10 8.09
CA LYS A 82 -0.79 19.89 8.97
C LYS A 82 0.12 20.82 8.14
N THR A 83 0.74 20.30 7.09
CA THR A 83 1.60 21.07 6.17
C THR A 83 0.84 22.20 5.50
N VAL A 84 -0.38 21.97 4.99
CA VAL A 84 -1.21 23.02 4.36
C VAL A 84 -1.47 24.18 5.32
N ARG A 85 -1.66 23.89 6.61
CA ARG A 85 -1.94 24.91 7.63
C ARG A 85 -0.70 25.65 8.11
N GLN A 86 0.43 24.96 8.23
CA GLN A 86 1.62 25.49 8.89
C GLN A 86 2.70 25.97 7.92
N GLN A 87 2.88 25.30 6.79
CA GLN A 87 3.98 25.52 5.84
C GLN A 87 3.51 25.22 4.40
N PRO A 88 2.65 26.07 3.81
CA PRO A 88 2.07 25.82 2.50
C PRO A 88 3.13 25.71 1.39
N GLU A 89 4.26 26.43 1.48
CA GLU A 89 5.37 26.30 0.53
C GLU A 89 6.00 24.90 0.50
N ALA A 90 5.95 24.16 1.61
CA ALA A 90 6.50 22.80 1.70
C ALA A 90 5.57 21.73 1.13
N LEU A 91 4.32 22.07 0.78
CA LEU A 91 3.29 21.11 0.36
C LEU A 91 3.73 20.24 -0.81
N THR A 92 4.31 20.85 -1.85
CA THR A 92 4.76 20.12 -3.04
C THR A 92 5.79 19.07 -2.68
N ARG A 93 6.79 19.41 -1.85
CA ARG A 93 7.81 18.45 -1.38
C ARG A 93 7.16 17.27 -0.66
N TRP A 94 6.26 17.54 0.27
CA TRP A 94 5.57 16.50 1.04
C TRP A 94 4.64 15.63 0.18
N LEU A 95 4.04 16.18 -0.87
CA LEU A 95 3.28 15.41 -1.87
C LEU A 95 4.18 14.42 -2.60
N TYR A 96 5.37 14.84 -3.05
CA TYR A 96 6.33 13.96 -3.70
C TYR A 96 6.82 12.85 -2.77
N MET A 97 7.18 13.19 -1.52
CA MET A 97 7.56 12.19 -0.52
C MET A 97 6.43 11.18 -0.27
N SER A 98 5.19 11.67 -0.09
CA SER A 98 4.03 10.81 0.19
C SER A 98 3.67 9.92 -0.99
N ALA A 99 3.75 10.44 -2.22
CA ALA A 99 3.56 9.67 -3.44
C ALA A 99 4.65 8.60 -3.62
N GLY A 100 5.90 8.97 -3.32
CA GLY A 100 7.02 8.04 -3.28
C GLY A 100 6.79 6.92 -2.25
N SER A 101 6.40 7.27 -1.02
CA SER A 101 6.07 6.28 0.02
C SER A 101 4.97 5.33 -0.41
N PHE A 102 3.91 5.85 -1.04
CA PHE A 102 2.85 5.01 -1.58
C PHE A 102 3.37 4.04 -2.64
N ALA A 103 4.15 4.51 -3.60
CA ALA A 103 4.72 3.66 -4.65
C ALA A 103 5.66 2.58 -4.09
N GLY A 104 6.54 2.95 -3.14
CA GLY A 104 7.44 2.01 -2.47
C GLY A 104 6.70 0.94 -1.68
N MET A 105 5.69 1.34 -0.89
CA MET A 105 4.85 0.40 -0.15
C MET A 105 4.06 -0.51 -1.10
N LEU A 106 3.52 0.03 -2.19
CA LEU A 106 2.80 -0.73 -3.20
C LEU A 106 3.69 -1.81 -3.84
N ALA A 107 4.92 -1.44 -4.23
CA ALA A 107 5.88 -2.40 -4.80
C ALA A 107 6.25 -3.51 -3.80
N THR A 108 6.55 -3.16 -2.56
CA THR A 108 6.92 -4.13 -1.53
C THR A 108 5.76 -5.07 -1.19
N ILE A 109 4.55 -4.54 -1.00
CA ILE A 109 3.37 -5.36 -0.72
C ILE A 109 3.02 -6.24 -1.93
N ALA A 110 3.10 -5.70 -3.15
CA ALA A 110 2.85 -6.48 -4.36
C ALA A 110 3.81 -7.67 -4.47
N TYR A 111 5.09 -7.44 -4.19
CA TYR A 111 6.10 -8.51 -4.19
C TYR A 111 5.77 -9.59 -3.16
N SER A 112 5.48 -9.20 -1.91
CA SER A 112 5.15 -10.18 -0.86
C SER A 112 3.84 -10.93 -1.15
N GLN A 113 2.82 -10.26 -1.69
CA GLN A 113 1.59 -10.92 -2.13
C GLN A 113 1.84 -11.89 -3.28
N PHE A 114 2.65 -11.50 -4.25
CA PHE A 114 2.98 -12.33 -5.39
C PHE A 114 3.69 -13.62 -4.95
N ASP A 115 4.69 -13.49 -4.08
CA ASP A 115 5.40 -14.63 -3.49
C ASP A 115 4.44 -15.57 -2.73
N MET A 116 3.54 -14.99 -1.93
CA MET A 116 2.49 -15.72 -1.23
C MET A 116 1.56 -16.50 -2.19
N PHE A 117 1.15 -15.90 -3.31
CA PHE A 117 0.30 -16.56 -4.30
C PHE A 117 1.02 -17.62 -5.12
N LEU A 118 2.36 -17.53 -5.25
CA LEU A 118 3.16 -18.53 -5.94
C LEU A 118 3.49 -19.75 -5.07
N TYR A 119 3.10 -19.76 -3.80
CA TYR A 119 3.37 -20.86 -2.90
C TYR A 119 2.77 -22.18 -3.41
N SER A 120 3.65 -23.18 -3.58
CA SER A 120 3.34 -24.48 -4.17
C SER A 120 3.50 -25.65 -3.18
N GLY A 121 3.42 -25.40 -1.87
CA GLY A 121 3.47 -26.45 -0.85
C GLY A 121 2.22 -27.34 -0.82
N PRO A 122 2.18 -28.34 0.09
CA PRO A 122 1.16 -29.40 0.09
C PRO A 122 -0.29 -28.90 0.16
N GLY A 123 -0.57 -27.85 0.92
CA GLY A 123 -1.89 -27.20 0.98
C GLY A 123 -2.01 -25.93 0.11
N GLY A 124 -0.99 -25.63 -0.69
CA GLY A 124 -0.95 -24.53 -1.64
C GLY A 124 -1.32 -23.17 -1.04
N PHE A 125 -1.98 -22.33 -1.82
CA PHE A 125 -2.41 -21.00 -1.36
C PHE A 125 -3.27 -21.03 -0.09
N GLY A 126 -4.12 -22.05 0.07
CA GLY A 126 -4.99 -22.18 1.25
C GLY A 126 -4.21 -22.38 2.55
N GLU A 127 -3.13 -23.15 2.52
CA GLU A 127 -2.22 -23.35 3.66
C GLU A 127 -1.59 -22.03 4.09
N VAL A 128 -1.08 -21.25 3.14
CA VAL A 128 -0.46 -19.96 3.46
C VAL A 128 -1.45 -18.98 4.06
N VAL A 129 -2.67 -18.90 3.51
CA VAL A 129 -3.73 -18.06 4.08
C VAL A 129 -4.10 -18.54 5.49
N GLY A 130 -4.20 -19.86 5.70
CA GLY A 130 -4.45 -20.45 7.00
C GLY A 130 -3.35 -20.10 8.03
N MET A 131 -2.08 -20.25 7.66
CA MET A 131 -0.94 -19.89 8.49
C MET A 131 -0.89 -18.38 8.78
N MET A 132 -1.15 -17.54 7.77
CA MET A 132 -1.19 -16.09 7.93
C MET A 132 -2.24 -15.67 8.96
N LEU A 133 -3.43 -16.27 8.90
CA LEU A 133 -4.52 -15.99 9.84
C LEU A 133 -4.26 -16.59 11.22
N ALA A 134 -3.69 -17.80 11.32
CA ALA A 134 -3.36 -18.43 12.59
C ALA A 134 -2.25 -17.67 13.33
N LEU A 135 -1.28 -17.13 12.58
CA LEU A 135 -0.11 -16.40 13.10
C LEU A 135 -0.27 -14.89 12.92
N TRP A 136 -1.50 -14.37 12.86
CA TRP A 136 -1.79 -12.96 12.55
C TRP A 136 -1.06 -11.97 13.47
N MET A 137 -0.87 -12.34 14.74
CA MET A 137 -0.15 -11.53 15.74
C MET A 137 1.33 -11.34 15.41
N LEU A 138 1.91 -12.23 14.59
CA LEU A 138 3.29 -12.16 14.11
C LEU A 138 3.35 -11.65 12.67
N THR A 139 2.49 -12.17 11.79
CA THR A 139 2.50 -11.81 10.37
C THR A 139 2.13 -10.34 10.18
N LEU A 140 1.12 -9.81 10.88
CA LEU A 140 0.69 -8.42 10.71
C LEU A 140 1.81 -7.43 11.08
N PRO A 141 2.47 -7.51 12.24
CA PRO A 141 3.61 -6.64 12.55
C PRO A 141 4.77 -6.77 11.54
N SER A 142 5.11 -7.99 11.11
CA SER A 142 6.15 -8.19 10.09
C SER A 142 5.79 -7.52 8.77
N PHE A 143 4.54 -7.66 8.32
CA PHE A 143 4.04 -6.98 7.12
C PHE A 143 4.05 -5.46 7.26
N LEU A 144 3.67 -4.93 8.42
CA LEU A 144 3.75 -3.50 8.69
C LEU A 144 5.18 -2.99 8.66
N ALA A 145 6.14 -3.73 9.23
CA ALA A 145 7.55 -3.36 9.22
C ALA A 145 8.12 -3.35 7.80
N ILE A 146 7.82 -4.39 7.00
CA ILE A 146 8.22 -4.50 5.59
C ILE A 146 7.58 -3.38 4.77
N GLY A 147 6.29 -3.13 4.94
CA GLY A 147 5.57 -2.04 4.27
C GLY A 147 6.11 -0.66 4.65
N ALA A 148 6.45 -0.45 5.92
CA ALA A 148 7.07 0.77 6.40
C ALA A 148 8.48 0.98 5.82
N ALA A 149 9.28 -0.08 5.69
CA ALA A 149 10.58 -0.02 5.03
C ALA A 149 10.42 0.38 3.54
N GLY A 150 9.48 -0.26 2.82
CA GLY A 150 9.13 0.10 1.44
C GLY A 150 8.67 1.54 1.31
N ALA A 151 7.80 1.99 2.21
CA ALA A 151 7.34 3.39 2.27
C ALA A 151 8.48 4.37 2.56
N GLY A 152 9.43 4.00 3.41
CA GLY A 152 10.62 4.80 3.74
C GLY A 152 11.52 4.98 2.53
N VAL A 153 11.89 3.88 1.86
CA VAL A 153 12.68 3.91 0.62
C VAL A 153 11.97 4.73 -0.46
N GLY A 154 10.66 4.51 -0.61
CA GLY A 154 9.82 5.27 -1.53
C GLY A 154 9.82 6.78 -1.24
N ALA A 155 9.74 7.19 0.03
CA ALA A 155 9.85 8.60 0.42
C ALA A 155 11.18 9.22 0.02
N VAL A 156 12.29 8.49 0.18
CA VAL A 156 13.63 8.95 -0.23
C VAL A 156 13.66 9.18 -1.74
N VAL A 157 13.14 8.24 -2.53
CA VAL A 157 13.04 8.38 -4.00
C VAL A 157 12.15 9.58 -4.36
N GLY A 158 10.99 9.74 -3.72
CA GLY A 158 10.11 10.89 -3.91
C GLY A 158 10.80 12.22 -3.60
N GLN A 159 11.58 12.27 -2.52
CA GLN A 159 12.38 13.44 -2.15
C GLN A 159 13.43 13.77 -3.21
N LEU A 160 14.11 12.77 -3.77
CA LEU A 160 15.09 12.96 -4.85
C LEU A 160 14.43 13.50 -6.11
N LEU A 161 13.27 12.95 -6.51
CA LEU A 161 12.52 13.43 -7.66
C LEU A 161 12.08 14.90 -7.51
N TRP A 162 11.64 15.29 -6.31
CA TRP A 162 11.33 16.69 -6.02
C TRP A 162 12.57 17.58 -6.18
N ARG A 163 13.73 17.17 -5.64
CA ARG A 163 14.98 17.94 -5.79
C ARG A 163 15.35 18.13 -7.27
N LEU A 164 15.32 17.05 -8.06
CA LEU A 164 15.63 17.11 -9.49
C LEU A 164 14.67 18.05 -10.25
N ARG A 165 13.38 18.03 -9.92
CA ARG A 165 12.42 18.97 -10.50
C ARG A 165 12.71 20.42 -10.10
N SER A 166 13.04 20.66 -8.84
CA SER A 166 13.31 22.03 -8.35
C SER A 166 14.55 22.66 -8.98
N ILE A 167 15.51 21.84 -9.41
CA ILE A 167 16.72 22.29 -10.12
C ILE A 167 16.38 22.68 -11.57
N ARG A 168 15.53 21.92 -12.26
CA ARG A 168 15.15 22.18 -13.66
C ARG A 168 14.16 23.35 -13.85
N GLY A 169 13.52 23.80 -12.77
CA GLY A 169 12.57 24.90 -12.79
C GLY A 169 13.17 26.28 -12.45
N ARG A 170 14.49 26.34 -12.25
CA ARG A 170 15.28 27.57 -12.16
C ARG A 170 16.08 27.73 -13.45
#